data_AF-F9DT05-F1
#
_entry.id   AF-F9DT05-F1
#
_cell.length_a   1.000
_cell.length_b   1.000
_cell.length_c   1.000
_cell.angle_alpha   90.00
_cell.angle_beta   90.00
_cell.angle_gamma   90.00
#
_symmetry.space_group_name_H-M   'P 1'
#
loop_
_entity.id
_entity.type
_entity.pdbx_description
1 polymer ?
#
loop_
_entity_poly.entity_id
_entity_poly.type
_entity_poly.pdbx_seq_one_letter_code
_entity_poly.pdbx_strand_id
1 'polypeptide(L)' 'MWVITLFEQENVRIFEYADKAEATDALKNFSKYALLSYTK' A
#
# COMPACT_ATOMS: atom_id res chain seq x y z
N MET A 1 11.12 -0.76 -4.84
CA MET A 1 10.34 -0.03 -3.82
C MET A 1 8.93 -0.61 -3.80
N TRP A 2 8.37 -0.83 -2.63
CA TRP A 2 7.00 -1.34 -2.47
C TRP A 2 6.07 -0.18 -2.20
N VAL A 3 4.93 -0.16 -2.87
CA VAL A 3 3.98 0.95 -2.80
C VAL A 3 2.60 0.41 -2.48
N ILE A 4 1.98 0.90 -1.42
CA ILE A 4 0.57 0.62 -1.11
C ILE A 4 -0.24 1.85 -1.50
N THR A 5 -1.17 1.65 -2.42
CA THR A 5 -2.13 2.68 -2.82
C THR A 5 -3.47 2.37 -2.17
N LEU A 6 -3.93 3.27 -1.32
CA LEU A 6 -5.22 3.20 -0.65
C LEU A 6 -6.22 4.10 -1.37
N PHE A 7 -7.34 3.55 -1.82
CA PHE A 7 -8.42 4.27 -2.45
C PHE A 7 -9.55 4.51 -1.45
N GLU A 8 -9.66 5.72 -0.93
CA GLU A 8 -10.67 6.12 0.05
C GLU A 8 -11.66 7.08 -0.60
N GLN A 9 -12.70 6.56 -1.26
CA GLN A 9 -13.80 7.33 -1.92
C GLN A 9 -13.36 8.54 -2.77
N GLU A 10 -13.04 9.67 -2.13
CA GLU A 10 -12.62 10.93 -2.75
C GLU A 10 -11.10 11.19 -2.66
N ASN A 11 -10.36 10.33 -1.98
CA ASN A 11 -8.92 10.50 -1.72
C ASN A 11 -8.13 9.24 -2.11
N VAL A 12 -6.91 9.48 -2.58
CA VAL A 12 -5.92 8.42 -2.81
C VAL A 12 -4.74 8.69 -1.90
N ARG A 13 -4.37 7.71 -1.08
CA ARG A 13 -3.17 7.77 -0.23
C ARG A 13 -2.16 6.76 -0.73
N ILE A 14 -0.90 7.18 -0.77
CA ILE A 14 0.20 6.35 -1.25
C ILE A 14 1.20 6.21 -0.10
N PHE A 15 1.58 4.97 0.19
CA PHE A 15 2.58 4.64 1.19
C PHE A 15 3.72 3.89 0.53
N GLU A 16 4.94 4.36 0.75
CA GLU A 16 6.15 3.77 0.17
C GLU A 16 6.93 3.02 1.25
N TYR A 17 7.42 1.85 0.88
CA TYR A 17 8.16 0.94 1.73
C TYR A 17 9.40 0.44 1.00
N ALA A 18 10.51 0.34 1.73
CA ALA A 18 11.73 -0.24 1.19
C ALA A 18 11.64 -1.77 1.12
N ASP A 19 11.04 -2.38 2.15
CA ASP A 19 10.97 -3.82 2.33
C ASP A 19 9.60 -4.39 1.95
N LYS A 20 9.61 -5.58 1.33
CA LYS A 20 8.39 -6.30 0.95
C LYS A 20 7.58 -6.74 2.16
N ALA A 21 8.26 -7.25 3.19
CA ALA A 21 7.65 -7.80 4.39
C ALA A 21 6.92 -6.70 5.16
N GLU A 22 7.54 -5.52 5.34
CA GLU A 22 6.88 -4.36 5.94
C GLU A 22 5.63 -3.95 5.14
N ALA A 23 5.74 -3.83 3.82
CA ALA A 23 4.61 -3.46 2.98
C ALA A 23 3.48 -4.50 3.05
N THR A 24 3.82 -5.79 3.11
CA THR A 24 2.83 -6.86 3.20
C THR A 24 2.14 -6.87 4.56
N ASP A 25 2.86 -6.56 5.64
CA ASP A 25 2.27 -6.50 6.98
C ASP A 25 1.40 -5.25 7.15
N ALA A 26 1.85 -4.11 6.62
CA ALA A 26 1.07 -2.87 6.57
C ALA A 26 -0.22 -3.06 5.75
N LEU A 27 -0.18 -3.80 4.63
CA LEU A 27 -1.35 -4.10 3.80
C LEU A 27 -2.50 -4.76 4.60
N LYS A 28 -2.18 -5.59 5.59
CA LYS A 28 -3.18 -6.28 6.42
C LYS A 28 -3.98 -5.29 7.29
N ASN A 29 -3.41 -4.13 7.61
CA ASN A 29 -4.06 -3.09 8.39
C ASN A 29 -4.94 -2.16 7.54
N PHE A 30 -4.84 -2.26 6.20
CA PHE A 30 -5.63 -1.45 5.29
C PHE A 30 -6.91 -2.20 4.84
N SER A 31 -8.01 -1.47 4.70
CA SER A 31 -9.32 -2.03 4.34
C SER A 31 -9.40 -2.48 2.86
N LYS A 32 -10.56 -2.99 2.43
CA LYS A 32 -10.86 -3.62 1.12
C LYS A 32 -10.41 -2.87 -0.16
N TYR A 33 -9.90 -1.66 -0.06
CA TYR A 33 -9.52 -0.79 -1.18
C TYR A 33 -8.04 -0.41 -1.16
N ALA A 34 -7.17 -1.37 -0.82
CA ALA A 34 -5.71 -1.21 -0.84
C ALA A 34 -5.07 -2.06 -1.95
N LEU A 35 -4.16 -1.47 -2.73
CA LEU A 35 -3.39 -2.14 -3.77
C LEU A 35 -1.90 -2.10 -3.42
N LEU A 36 -1.28 -3.27 -3.28
CA LEU A 36 0.18 -3.38 -3.16
C LEU A 36 0.82 -3.52 -4.54
N SER A 37 1.74 -2.62 -4.87
CA SER A 37 2.48 -2.57 -6.12
C SER A 37 3.98 -2.60 -5.84
N TYR A 38 4.76 -3.13 -6.78
CA TYR A 38 6.21 -3.10 -6.74
C TYR A 38 6.73 -2.22 -7.88
N THR A 39 7.44 -1.15 -7.53
CA THR A 39 8.07 -0.23 -8.48
C THR A 39 9.58 -0.50 -8.49
N LYS A 40 10.16 -0.64 -9.69
CA LYS A 40 11.58 -0.92 -9.91
C LYS A 40 12.28 0.31 -10.44
#